data_AF-A0A538NCF6-F1
#
_entry.id   AF-A0A538NCF6-F1
#
_cell.length_a   1.000
_cell.length_b   1.000
_cell.length_c   1.000
_cell.angle_alpha   90.00
_cell.angle_beta   90.00
_cell.angle_gamma   90.00
#
_symmetry.space_group_name_H-M   'P 1'
#
loop_
_entity.id
_entity.type
_entity.pdbx_description
1 polymer ?
#
loop_
_entity_poly.entity_id
_entity_poly.type
_entity_poly.pdbx_seq_one_letter_code
_entity_poly.pdbx_strand_id
1 'polypeptide(L)'
;GIDWNFAVGTDLAHIVGKSVVAAKLHRALGNVDLRLGLIMAIGTIAGAEMGAQLIQALKRAGNVNFVVSVVSIVIYLSISTFMLWESWKTLARAKSRKAASKSGPLRAKSDESAFQHVTTAIQRWRIPPMISLPASGVTISLWIILLVAFVGGLCSGFLGGGAGYIRMPSMVYVLGIPTHLAVGTDLFEVIISASYGTFSHAIKGNVDILIALVMNTGAAIGAQLGAISTQYFAGPKIRLAFVPLPLIGAAIVIYTMFTGHKL
;
A
#
# COMPACT_ATOMS: atom_id res chain seq x y z
N GLY A 1 -21.44 17.98 8.39
CA GLY A 1 -21.54 17.23 9.65
C GLY A 1 -22.15 15.88 9.38
N ILE A 2 -21.32 14.93 8.92
CA ILE A 2 -21.68 13.51 8.81
C ILE A 2 -21.04 12.83 10.02
N ASP A 3 -21.73 11.89 10.66
CA ASP A 3 -21.17 11.12 11.79
C ASP A 3 -19.87 10.40 11.35
N TRP A 4 -18.85 10.40 12.20
CA TRP A 4 -17.54 9.83 11.89
C TRP A 4 -17.64 8.35 11.50
N ASN A 5 -18.57 7.61 12.12
CA ASN A 5 -18.76 6.20 11.80
C ASN A 5 -19.28 6.01 10.37
N PHE A 6 -20.16 6.91 9.92
CA PHE A 6 -20.67 6.95 8.54
C PHE A 6 -19.59 7.36 7.55
N ALA A 7 -18.76 8.34 7.90
CA ALA A 7 -17.64 8.76 7.05
C ALA A 7 -16.67 7.59 6.79
N VAL A 8 -16.28 6.85 7.84
CA VAL A 8 -15.36 5.70 7.72
C VAL A 8 -15.99 4.57 6.90
N GLY A 9 -17.24 4.19 7.19
CA GLY A 9 -17.90 3.10 6.47
C GLY A 9 -18.13 3.43 4.98
N THR A 10 -18.48 4.69 4.69
CA THR A 10 -18.68 5.18 3.32
C THR A 10 -17.36 5.28 2.55
N ASP A 11 -16.28 5.70 3.19
CA ASP A 11 -14.94 5.74 2.58
C ASP A 11 -14.42 4.33 2.27
N LEU A 12 -14.66 3.34 3.15
CA LEU A 12 -14.33 1.94 2.87
C LEU A 12 -15.10 1.43 1.63
N ALA A 13 -16.39 1.74 1.52
CA ALA A 13 -17.19 1.38 0.33
C ALA A 13 -16.67 2.06 -0.95
N HIS A 14 -16.20 3.31 -0.84
CA HIS A 14 -15.53 4.02 -1.93
C HIS A 14 -14.19 3.37 -2.32
N ILE A 15 -13.40 2.97 -1.33
CA ILE A 15 -12.14 2.27 -1.54
C ILE A 15 -12.37 0.96 -2.30
N VAL A 16 -13.41 0.20 -1.97
CA VAL A 16 -13.76 -1.03 -2.70
C VAL A 16 -14.04 -0.71 -4.17
N GLY A 17 -14.92 0.26 -4.45
CA GLY A 17 -15.31 0.58 -5.82
C GLY A 17 -14.15 1.00 -6.71
N LYS A 18 -13.33 1.97 -6.27
CA LYS A 18 -12.16 2.43 -7.03
C LYS A 18 -11.11 1.34 -7.22
N SER A 19 -10.91 0.50 -6.21
CA SER A 19 -9.91 -0.58 -6.26
C SER A 19 -10.33 -1.70 -7.19
N VAL A 20 -11.62 -2.06 -7.27
CA VAL A 20 -12.13 -3.03 -8.26
C VAL A 20 -11.86 -2.57 -9.69
N VAL A 21 -12.13 -1.30 -9.99
CA VAL A 21 -11.89 -0.73 -11.33
C VAL A 21 -10.40 -0.76 -11.67
N ALA A 22 -9.54 -0.30 -10.75
CA ALA A 22 -8.10 -0.30 -10.96
C ALA A 22 -7.53 -1.73 -11.07
N ALA A 23 -7.94 -2.65 -10.19
CA ALA A 23 -7.46 -4.02 -10.17
C ALA A 23 -7.88 -4.79 -11.41
N LYS A 24 -9.08 -4.55 -11.96
CA LYS A 24 -9.51 -5.17 -13.22
C LYS A 24 -8.57 -4.80 -14.37
N LEU A 25 -8.16 -3.53 -14.45
CA LEU A 25 -7.21 -3.07 -15.45
C LEU A 25 -5.82 -3.68 -15.21
N HIS A 26 -5.28 -3.63 -14.00
CA HIS A 26 -4.01 -4.29 -13.68
C HIS A 26 -4.03 -5.81 -13.94
N ARG A 27 -5.16 -6.47 -13.72
CA ARG A 27 -5.36 -7.90 -14.01
C ARG A 27 -5.36 -8.18 -15.50
N ALA A 28 -6.03 -7.34 -16.30
CA ALA A 28 -5.98 -7.44 -17.76
C ALA A 28 -4.55 -7.28 -18.32
N LEU A 29 -3.69 -6.57 -17.57
CA LEU A 29 -2.29 -6.34 -17.90
C LEU A 29 -1.35 -7.42 -17.36
N GLY A 30 -1.86 -8.46 -16.68
CA GLY A 30 -1.05 -9.53 -16.09
C GLY A 30 -0.28 -9.12 -14.84
N ASN A 31 -0.56 -7.95 -14.25
CA ASN A 31 0.18 -7.37 -13.13
C ASN A 31 -0.42 -7.73 -11.75
N VAL A 32 -1.18 -8.81 -11.63
CA VAL A 32 -1.86 -9.18 -10.37
C VAL A 32 -1.52 -10.62 -10.00
N ASP A 33 -0.90 -10.80 -8.83
CA ASP A 33 -0.70 -12.13 -8.24
C ASP A 33 -1.83 -12.41 -7.24
N LEU A 34 -2.84 -13.15 -7.69
CA LEU A 34 -4.02 -13.47 -6.88
C LEU A 34 -3.68 -14.31 -5.65
N ARG A 35 -2.69 -15.22 -5.75
CA ARG A 35 -2.29 -16.07 -4.61
C ARG A 35 -1.66 -15.21 -3.53
N LEU A 36 -0.71 -14.36 -3.91
CA LEU A 36 -0.07 -13.44 -2.98
C LEU A 36 -1.10 -12.54 -2.30
N GLY A 37 -1.98 -11.92 -3.09
CA GLY A 37 -2.96 -10.99 -2.55
C GLY A 37 -3.97 -11.65 -1.59
N LEU A 38 -4.36 -12.91 -1.84
CA LEU A 38 -5.21 -13.67 -0.91
C LEU A 38 -4.49 -13.94 0.42
N ILE A 39 -3.23 -14.38 0.38
CA ILE A 39 -2.45 -14.69 1.58
C ILE A 39 -2.21 -13.41 2.39
N MET A 40 -1.87 -12.32 1.70
CA MET A 40 -1.67 -11.02 2.34
C MET A 40 -2.97 -10.49 2.94
N ALA A 41 -4.11 -10.67 2.28
CA ALA A 41 -5.39 -10.23 2.83
C ALA A 41 -5.69 -10.85 4.20
N ILE A 42 -5.36 -12.14 4.42
CA ILE A 42 -5.53 -12.80 5.73
C ILE A 42 -4.68 -12.11 6.80
N GLY A 43 -3.39 -11.90 6.53
CA GLY A 43 -2.48 -11.23 7.47
C GLY A 43 -2.89 -9.78 7.73
N THR A 44 -3.30 -9.06 6.68
CA THR A 44 -3.73 -7.66 6.77
C THR A 44 -5.01 -7.50 7.56
N ILE A 45 -6.02 -8.37 7.36
CA ILE A 45 -7.27 -8.32 8.14
C ILE A 45 -6.97 -8.56 9.62
N ALA A 46 -6.22 -9.62 9.95
CA ALA A 46 -5.85 -9.91 11.33
C ALA A 46 -5.04 -8.76 11.96
N GLY A 47 -4.06 -8.22 11.24
CA GLY A 47 -3.27 -7.07 11.69
C GLY A 47 -4.13 -5.81 11.90
N ALA A 48 -5.01 -5.51 10.95
CA ALA A 48 -5.89 -4.33 11.02
C ALA A 48 -6.85 -4.39 12.21
N GLU A 49 -7.41 -5.57 12.51
CA GLU A 49 -8.24 -5.76 13.69
C GLU A 49 -7.46 -5.54 14.98
N MET A 50 -6.27 -6.13 15.10
CA MET A 50 -5.44 -5.88 16.27
C MET A 50 -5.02 -4.41 16.40
N GLY A 51 -4.72 -3.75 15.28
CA GLY A 51 -4.37 -2.33 15.25
C GLY A 51 -5.53 -1.47 15.74
N ALA A 52 -6.74 -1.76 15.30
CA ALA A 52 -7.96 -1.10 15.77
C ALA A 52 -8.21 -1.37 17.27
N GLN A 53 -8.01 -2.60 17.74
CA GLN A 53 -8.11 -2.94 19.16
C GLN A 53 -7.07 -2.19 20.01
N LEU A 54 -5.85 -2.02 19.50
CA LEU A 54 -4.79 -1.27 20.17
C LEU A 54 -5.17 0.22 20.33
N ILE A 55 -5.78 0.83 19.30
CA ILE A 55 -6.33 2.20 19.44
C ILE A 55 -7.41 2.23 20.53
N GLN A 56 -8.33 1.26 20.56
CA GLN A 56 -9.38 1.22 21.58
C GLN A 56 -8.80 1.08 22.99
N ALA A 57 -7.73 0.31 23.15
CA ALA A 57 -6.99 0.20 24.40
C ALA A 57 -6.35 1.55 24.79
N LEU A 58 -5.68 2.22 23.85
CA LEU A 58 -5.12 3.55 24.05
C LEU A 58 -6.22 4.59 24.38
N LYS A 59 -7.44 4.43 23.86
CA LYS A 59 -8.59 5.32 24.12
C LYS A 59 -9.00 5.31 25.58
N ARG A 60 -8.85 4.17 26.25
CA ARG A 60 -9.07 4.06 27.69
C ARG A 60 -7.98 4.77 28.51
N ALA A 61 -6.77 4.91 27.96
CA ALA A 61 -5.65 5.60 28.60
C ALA A 61 -5.66 7.14 28.41
N GLY A 62 -6.64 7.70 27.69
CA GLY A 62 -6.87 9.14 27.59
C GLY A 62 -5.91 9.94 26.69
N ASN A 63 -4.85 9.32 26.13
CA ASN A 63 -3.83 10.03 25.34
C ASN A 63 -3.70 9.54 23.88
N VAL A 64 -4.79 9.05 23.27
CA VAL A 64 -4.78 8.47 21.90
C VAL A 64 -4.31 9.46 20.87
N ASN A 65 -4.88 10.66 20.85
CA ASN A 65 -4.69 11.59 19.73
C ASN A 65 -3.21 11.97 19.61
N PHE A 66 -2.52 12.17 20.73
CA PHE A 66 -1.08 12.45 20.73
C PHE A 66 -0.26 11.25 20.29
N VAL A 67 -0.48 10.08 20.90
CA VAL A 67 0.29 8.85 20.60
C VAL A 67 0.12 8.45 19.14
N VAL A 68 -1.12 8.43 18.64
CA VAL A 68 -1.43 8.09 17.26
C VAL A 68 -0.78 9.08 16.31
N SER A 69 -0.86 10.39 16.59
CA SER A 69 -0.26 11.42 15.73
C SER A 69 1.25 11.27 15.64
N VAL A 70 1.95 11.11 16.78
CA VAL A 70 3.40 10.95 16.82
C VAL A 70 3.83 9.70 16.06
N VAL A 71 3.18 8.55 16.31
CA VAL A 71 3.50 7.30 15.62
C VAL A 71 3.24 7.43 14.11
N SER A 72 2.13 8.06 13.70
CA SER A 72 1.80 8.30 12.29
C SER A 72 2.88 9.13 11.59
N ILE A 73 3.30 10.23 12.21
CA ILE A 73 4.34 11.13 11.67
C ILE A 73 5.64 10.37 11.49
N VAL A 74 6.07 9.60 12.49
CA VAL A 74 7.31 8.82 12.43
C VAL A 74 7.26 7.80 11.29
N ILE A 75 6.16 7.06 11.15
CA ILE A 75 5.99 6.06 10.08
C ILE A 75 6.02 6.74 8.70
N TYR A 76 5.25 7.81 8.52
CA TYR A 76 5.14 8.50 7.23
C TYR A 76 6.45 9.13 6.80
N LEU A 77 7.15 9.81 7.71
CA LEU A 77 8.47 10.39 7.43
C LEU A 77 9.49 9.30 7.11
N SER A 78 9.54 8.23 7.92
CA SER A 78 10.50 7.14 7.71
C SER A 78 10.32 6.48 6.34
N ILE A 79 9.08 6.14 5.97
CA ILE A 79 8.77 5.52 4.68
C ILE A 79 9.06 6.50 3.54
N SER A 80 8.64 7.75 3.66
CA SER A 80 8.82 8.74 2.60
C SER A 80 10.30 9.04 2.35
N THR A 81 11.09 9.27 3.39
CA THR A 81 12.53 9.49 3.28
C THR A 81 13.24 8.26 2.71
N PHE A 82 12.88 7.06 3.16
CA PHE A 82 13.46 5.81 2.63
C PHE A 82 13.15 5.62 1.13
N MET A 83 11.89 5.83 0.73
CA MET A 83 11.47 5.71 -0.68
C MET A 83 12.11 6.78 -1.57
N LEU A 84 12.21 8.03 -1.09
CA LEU A 84 12.86 9.11 -1.82
C LEU A 84 14.33 8.81 -2.05
N TRP A 85 15.03 8.38 -1.00
CA TRP A 85 16.44 8.02 -1.06
C TRP A 85 16.70 6.85 -2.01
N GLU A 86 15.89 5.79 -1.95
CA GLU A 86 16.00 4.63 -2.83
C GLU A 86 15.74 4.97 -4.29
N SER A 87 14.66 5.71 -4.54
CA SER A 87 14.23 6.09 -5.87
C SER A 87 15.26 7.00 -6.54
N TRP A 88 15.78 7.98 -5.82
CA TRP A 88 16.87 8.84 -6.30
C TRP A 88 18.15 8.06 -6.57
N LYS A 89 18.57 7.17 -5.66
CA LYS A 89 19.77 6.35 -5.87
C LYS A 89 19.64 5.42 -7.08
N THR A 90 18.45 4.85 -7.30
CA THR A 90 18.15 3.99 -8.45
C THR A 90 18.18 4.78 -9.75
N LEU A 91 17.57 5.98 -9.78
CA LEU A 91 17.58 6.88 -10.94
C LEU A 91 18.97 7.44 -11.25
N ALA A 92 19.76 7.79 -10.23
CA ALA A 92 21.12 8.28 -10.38
C ALA A 92 22.06 7.20 -10.97
N ARG A 93 21.94 5.96 -10.51
CA ARG A 93 22.68 4.81 -11.06
C ARG A 93 22.25 4.46 -12.48
N ALA A 94 20.94 4.54 -12.78
CA ALA A 94 20.43 4.34 -14.14
C ALA A 94 20.94 5.41 -15.12
N LYS A 95 21.04 6.68 -14.69
CA LYS A 95 21.61 7.77 -15.48
C LYS A 95 23.11 7.57 -15.73
N SER A 96 23.85 7.06 -14.74
CA SER A 96 25.28 6.72 -14.86
C SER A 96 25.54 5.52 -15.80
N ARG A 97 24.73 4.45 -15.75
CA ARG A 97 24.78 3.34 -16.72
C ARG A 97 24.41 3.77 -18.15
N LYS A 98 23.44 4.67 -18.32
CA LYS A 98 23.04 5.18 -19.64
C LYS A 98 24.10 6.10 -20.26
N ALA A 99 24.94 6.74 -19.45
CA ALA A 99 26.12 7.47 -19.89
C ALA A 99 27.28 6.52 -20.31
N ALA A 100 27.39 5.34 -19.68
CA ALA A 100 28.39 4.32 -20.01
C ALA A 100 27.98 3.38 -21.18
N SER A 101 26.68 3.25 -21.48
CA SER A 101 26.13 2.36 -22.51
C SER A 101 25.75 3.11 -23.79
N LYS A 102 26.73 3.76 -24.46
CA LYS A 102 26.56 4.28 -25.83
C LYS A 102 26.78 3.23 -26.94
N SER A 103 27.03 1.96 -26.60
CA SER A 103 27.33 0.89 -27.58
C SER A 103 26.72 -0.46 -27.19
N GLY A 104 25.45 -0.69 -27.54
CA GLY A 104 24.81 -2.00 -27.40
C GLY A 104 23.29 -1.96 -27.65
N PRO A 105 22.69 -3.00 -28.28
CA PRO A 105 21.31 -2.96 -28.74
C PRO A 105 20.29 -2.96 -27.59
N LEU A 106 19.16 -2.30 -27.84
CA LEU A 106 18.02 -2.10 -26.94
C LEU A 106 17.45 -3.44 -26.44
N ARG A 107 17.84 -3.88 -25.24
CA ARG A 107 17.14 -4.94 -24.51
C ARG A 107 16.03 -4.34 -23.63
N ALA A 108 14.93 -5.09 -23.54
CA ALA A 108 13.66 -4.73 -22.94
C ALA A 108 13.77 -4.16 -21.50
N LYS A 109 12.84 -3.26 -21.16
CA LYS A 109 12.60 -2.65 -19.82
C LYS A 109 12.71 -3.71 -18.71
N SER A 110 13.87 -3.83 -18.07
CA SER A 110 14.03 -4.56 -16.82
C SER A 110 13.89 -3.56 -15.65
N ASP A 111 12.85 -3.76 -14.84
CA ASP A 111 12.67 -3.09 -13.56
C ASP A 111 13.72 -3.61 -12.55
N GLU A 112 14.99 -3.26 -12.73
CA GLU A 112 16.03 -3.51 -11.72
C GLU A 112 15.89 -2.49 -10.58
N SER A 113 15.24 -2.89 -9.48
CA SER A 113 15.30 -2.14 -8.22
C SER A 113 16.72 -2.21 -7.64
N ALA A 114 17.23 -1.11 -7.07
CA ALA A 114 18.58 -1.03 -6.51
C ALA A 114 18.83 -1.96 -5.29
N PHE A 115 17.82 -2.69 -4.85
CA PHE A 115 17.83 -3.60 -3.70
C PHE A 115 17.81 -5.10 -4.05
N GLN A 116 18.20 -5.48 -5.28
CA GLN A 116 18.44 -6.90 -5.65
C GLN A 116 19.28 -7.66 -4.59
N HIS A 117 20.18 -6.97 -3.87
CA HIS A 117 21.01 -7.56 -2.82
C HIS A 117 20.28 -7.84 -1.49
N VAL A 118 19.29 -7.02 -1.10
CA VAL A 118 18.51 -7.23 0.14
C VAL A 118 17.41 -8.27 -0.08
N THR A 119 16.80 -8.27 -1.26
CA THR A 119 15.85 -9.32 -1.65
C THR A 119 16.53 -10.68 -1.70
N THR A 120 17.78 -10.76 -2.20
CA THR A 120 18.59 -12.00 -2.15
C THR A 120 18.96 -12.42 -0.72
N ALA A 121 19.20 -11.46 0.18
CA ALA A 121 19.53 -11.75 1.59
C ALA A 121 18.32 -12.29 2.39
N ILE A 122 17.12 -11.77 2.13
CA ILE A 122 15.87 -12.24 2.75
C ILE A 122 15.39 -13.55 2.12
N GLN A 123 15.56 -13.73 0.80
CA GLN A 123 15.31 -15.02 0.11
C GLN A 123 16.24 -16.15 0.55
N ARG A 124 17.35 -15.83 1.24
CA ARG A 124 18.24 -16.81 1.87
C ARG A 124 17.65 -17.43 3.13
N TRP A 125 16.68 -16.76 3.77
CA TRP A 125 15.99 -17.28 4.95
C TRP A 125 14.81 -18.16 4.51
N ARG A 126 15.14 -19.40 4.12
CA ARG A 126 14.16 -20.44 3.76
C ARG A 126 13.46 -21.00 4.99
N ILE A 127 12.49 -20.27 5.53
CA ILE A 127 11.58 -20.80 6.55
C ILE A 127 10.39 -21.48 5.84
N PRO A 128 10.15 -22.79 6.01
CA PRO A 128 9.00 -23.48 5.40
C PRO A 128 7.67 -22.96 5.99
N PRO A 129 6.55 -22.87 5.23
CA PRO A 129 6.32 -23.32 3.85
C PRO A 129 6.60 -22.23 2.80
N MET A 130 7.18 -22.64 1.67
CA MET A 130 7.54 -21.78 0.54
C MET A 130 6.41 -21.72 -0.48
N ILE A 131 6.03 -20.51 -0.88
CA ILE A 131 5.00 -20.30 -1.92
C ILE A 131 5.71 -19.78 -3.16
N SER A 132 5.57 -20.51 -4.25
CA SER A 132 5.97 -20.03 -5.57
C SER A 132 4.91 -19.05 -6.08
N LEU A 133 5.34 -17.82 -6.36
CA LEU A 133 4.51 -16.76 -6.93
C LEU A 133 4.67 -16.82 -8.45
N PRO A 134 3.72 -17.44 -9.19
CA PRO A 134 3.88 -17.72 -10.62
C PRO A 134 3.93 -16.46 -11.48
N ALA A 135 3.33 -15.36 -11.03
CA ALA A 135 3.38 -14.07 -11.74
C ALA A 135 4.69 -13.31 -11.45
N SER A 136 5.23 -13.43 -10.23
CA SER A 136 6.41 -12.67 -9.79
C SER A 136 7.73 -13.42 -9.99
N GLY A 137 7.71 -14.73 -10.22
CA GLY A 137 8.91 -15.56 -10.37
C GLY A 137 9.74 -15.71 -9.09
N VAL A 138 9.20 -15.27 -7.94
CA VAL A 138 9.90 -15.27 -6.64
C VAL A 138 9.32 -16.37 -5.75
N THR A 139 10.19 -17.06 -5.02
CA THR A 139 9.80 -18.02 -3.98
C THR A 139 10.08 -17.40 -2.62
N ILE A 140 9.04 -17.18 -1.82
CA ILE A 140 9.14 -16.54 -0.50
C ILE A 140 8.42 -17.40 0.53
N SER A 141 8.87 -17.34 1.78
CA SER A 141 8.20 -18.02 2.89
C SER A 141 6.85 -17.39 3.21
N LEU A 142 5.84 -18.23 3.42
CA LEU A 142 4.50 -17.82 3.83
C LEU A 142 4.55 -16.94 5.09
N TRP A 143 5.38 -17.32 6.06
CA TRP A 143 5.54 -16.57 7.31
C TRP A 143 6.03 -15.14 7.12
N ILE A 144 6.96 -14.89 6.19
CA ILE A 144 7.43 -13.54 5.91
C ILE A 144 6.32 -12.73 5.23
N ILE A 145 5.61 -13.33 4.28
CA ILE A 145 4.47 -12.68 3.61
C ILE A 145 3.41 -12.29 4.65
N LEU A 146 3.05 -13.23 5.53
CA LEU A 146 2.04 -13.02 6.56
C LEU A 146 2.51 -12.00 7.60
N LEU A 147 3.78 -12.03 8.02
CA LEU A 147 4.35 -11.03 8.93
C LEU A 147 4.33 -9.63 8.32
N VAL A 148 4.74 -9.49 7.05
CA VAL A 148 4.75 -8.20 6.34
C VAL A 148 3.32 -7.67 6.18
N ALA A 149 2.39 -8.54 5.76
CA ALA A 149 0.97 -8.19 5.65
C ALA A 149 0.37 -7.83 7.01
N PHE A 150 0.73 -8.56 8.06
CA PHE A 150 0.27 -8.31 9.42
C PHE A 150 0.79 -7.00 9.99
N VAL A 151 2.08 -6.69 9.84
CA VAL A 151 2.64 -5.40 10.26
C VAL A 151 2.03 -4.25 9.44
N GLY A 152 1.89 -4.45 8.12
CA GLY A 152 1.21 -3.49 7.25
C GLY A 152 -0.25 -3.26 7.66
N GLY A 153 -0.97 -4.33 7.98
CA GLY A 153 -2.33 -4.32 8.50
C GLY A 153 -2.43 -3.66 9.87
N LEU A 154 -1.52 -3.97 10.79
CA LEU A 154 -1.43 -3.36 12.11
C LEU A 154 -1.28 -1.85 12.01
N CYS A 155 -0.34 -1.40 11.18
CA CYS A 155 -0.20 0.01 10.85
C CYS A 155 -1.47 0.56 10.20
N SER A 156 -2.11 -0.17 9.28
CA SER A 156 -3.37 0.26 8.65
C SER A 156 -4.51 0.48 9.64
N GLY A 157 -4.70 -0.46 10.57
CA GLY A 157 -5.71 -0.39 11.61
C GLY A 157 -5.40 0.71 12.61
N PHE A 158 -4.12 0.94 12.90
CA PHE A 158 -3.66 2.01 13.77
C PHE A 158 -3.77 3.42 13.14
N LEU A 159 -3.57 3.53 11.82
CA LEU A 159 -3.55 4.77 11.06
C LEU A 159 -4.93 5.14 10.45
N GLY A 160 -5.92 4.25 10.54
CA GLY A 160 -7.29 4.53 10.11
C GLY A 160 -7.58 4.33 8.61
N GLY A 161 -7.04 3.27 7.98
CA GLY A 161 -7.52 2.79 6.67
C GLY A 161 -6.64 3.07 5.45
N GLY A 162 -5.46 3.67 5.64
CA GLY A 162 -4.63 4.18 4.54
C GLY A 162 -3.37 3.40 4.14
N ALA A 163 -3.05 2.22 4.67
CA ALA A 163 -1.69 1.64 4.59
C ALA A 163 -1.17 1.17 3.21
N GLY A 164 -1.82 1.52 2.08
CA GLY A 164 -1.31 1.20 0.74
C GLY A 164 0.13 1.73 0.51
N TYR A 165 0.49 2.87 1.12
CA TYR A 165 1.85 3.40 1.12
C TYR A 165 2.85 2.62 1.98
N ILE A 166 2.41 1.68 2.81
CA ILE A 166 3.30 0.78 3.55
C ILE A 166 3.42 -0.56 2.82
N ARG A 167 2.29 -1.09 2.35
CA ARG A 167 2.21 -2.42 1.72
C ARG A 167 2.90 -2.48 0.36
N MET A 168 2.66 -1.50 -0.51
CA MET A 168 3.28 -1.52 -1.83
C MET A 168 4.82 -1.44 -1.72
N PRO A 169 5.43 -0.53 -0.93
CA PRO A 169 6.87 -0.53 -0.72
C PRO A 169 7.40 -1.78 -0.03
N SER A 170 6.66 -2.36 0.93
CA SER A 170 7.11 -3.59 1.58
C SER A 170 7.14 -4.78 0.60
N MET A 171 6.18 -4.89 -0.32
CA MET A 171 6.23 -5.89 -1.39
C MET A 171 7.44 -5.68 -2.32
N VAL A 172 7.78 -4.43 -2.65
CA VAL A 172 8.92 -4.14 -3.53
C VAL A 172 10.26 -4.38 -2.82
N TYR A 173 10.40 -3.93 -1.57
CA TYR A 173 11.70 -3.93 -0.88
C TYR A 173 11.96 -5.18 -0.05
N VAL A 174 10.93 -5.75 0.59
CA VAL A 174 11.05 -6.95 1.42
C VAL A 174 10.87 -8.19 0.57
N LEU A 175 9.82 -8.23 -0.25
CA LEU A 175 9.49 -9.39 -1.07
C LEU A 175 10.22 -9.40 -2.42
N GLY A 176 10.70 -8.25 -2.90
CA GLY A 176 11.42 -8.14 -4.17
C GLY A 176 10.54 -8.27 -5.40
N ILE A 177 9.26 -7.99 -5.25
CA ILE A 177 8.29 -8.09 -6.33
C ILE A 177 8.44 -6.88 -7.25
N PRO A 178 8.36 -7.06 -8.59
CA PRO A 178 8.38 -5.94 -9.52
C PRO A 178 7.32 -4.89 -9.17
N THR A 179 7.68 -3.61 -9.29
CA THR A 179 6.83 -2.48 -8.87
C THR A 179 5.43 -2.54 -9.48
N HIS A 180 5.31 -2.88 -10.76
CA HIS A 180 4.02 -2.98 -11.45
C HIS A 180 3.13 -4.12 -10.89
N LEU A 181 3.73 -5.26 -10.52
CA LEU A 181 3.02 -6.39 -9.92
C LEU A 181 2.64 -6.13 -8.46
N ALA A 182 3.49 -5.41 -7.72
CA ALA A 182 3.20 -5.01 -6.34
C ALA A 182 1.97 -4.08 -6.29
N VAL A 183 1.87 -3.10 -7.20
CA VAL A 183 0.72 -2.19 -7.27
C VAL A 183 -0.57 -2.95 -7.57
N GLY A 184 -0.56 -3.85 -8.56
CA GLY A 184 -1.75 -4.62 -8.92
C GLY A 184 -2.19 -5.60 -7.82
N THR A 185 -1.22 -6.25 -7.16
CA THR A 185 -1.50 -7.18 -6.06
C THR A 185 -2.02 -6.45 -4.81
N ASP A 186 -1.45 -5.30 -4.44
CA ASP A 186 -1.95 -4.47 -3.34
C ASP A 186 -3.39 -4.00 -3.59
N LEU A 187 -3.73 -3.58 -4.81
CA LEU A 187 -5.11 -3.23 -5.15
C LEU A 187 -6.08 -4.40 -4.97
N PHE A 188 -5.66 -5.63 -5.34
CA PHE A 188 -6.48 -6.81 -5.14
C PHE A 188 -6.66 -7.14 -3.64
N GLU A 189 -5.59 -7.03 -2.86
CA GLU A 189 -5.64 -7.19 -1.40
C GLU A 189 -6.54 -6.13 -0.73
N VAL A 190 -6.47 -4.87 -1.18
CA VAL A 190 -7.32 -3.77 -0.73
C VAL A 190 -8.79 -4.08 -0.98
N ILE A 191 -9.15 -4.66 -2.12
CA ILE A 191 -10.54 -5.06 -2.39
C ILE A 191 -11.04 -5.99 -1.29
N ILE A 192 -10.26 -7.02 -0.92
CA ILE A 192 -10.68 -8.00 0.08
C ILE A 192 -10.80 -7.35 1.47
N SER A 193 -9.75 -6.65 1.90
CA SER A 193 -9.70 -6.02 3.23
C SER A 193 -10.70 -4.88 3.40
N ALA A 194 -10.87 -4.02 2.38
CA ALA A 194 -11.86 -2.95 2.41
C ALA A 194 -13.29 -3.50 2.28
N SER A 195 -13.52 -4.60 1.56
CA SER A 195 -14.83 -5.26 1.52
C SER A 195 -15.19 -5.81 2.89
N TYR A 196 -14.24 -6.43 3.59
CA TYR A 196 -14.43 -6.88 4.97
C TYR A 196 -14.78 -5.71 5.91
N GLY A 197 -14.01 -4.61 5.85
CA GLY A 197 -14.29 -3.41 6.63
C GLY A 197 -15.64 -2.77 6.31
N THR A 198 -15.97 -2.65 5.02
CA THR A 198 -17.26 -2.12 4.54
C THR A 198 -18.40 -2.97 5.06
N PHE A 199 -18.30 -4.31 4.97
CA PHE A 199 -19.31 -5.23 5.47
C PHE A 199 -19.53 -5.09 6.99
N SER A 200 -18.44 -4.98 7.76
CA SER A 200 -18.50 -4.75 9.21
C SER A 200 -19.19 -3.44 9.58
N HIS A 201 -18.97 -2.37 8.80
CA HIS A 201 -19.67 -1.09 8.98
C HIS A 201 -21.12 -1.11 8.47
N ALA A 202 -21.39 -1.85 7.39
CA ALA A 202 -22.72 -1.96 6.79
C ALA A 202 -23.69 -2.67 7.72
N ILE A 203 -23.26 -3.73 8.42
CA ILE A 203 -24.07 -4.41 9.44
C ILE A 203 -24.46 -3.44 10.57
N LYS A 204 -23.60 -2.46 10.88
CA LYS A 204 -23.84 -1.43 11.91
C LYS A 204 -24.68 -0.26 11.40
N GLY A 205 -25.14 -0.29 10.14
CA GLY A 205 -25.90 0.80 9.52
C GLY A 205 -25.07 2.04 9.18
N ASN A 206 -23.73 1.96 9.25
CA ASN A 206 -22.82 3.12 9.14
C ASN A 206 -22.26 3.30 7.72
N VAL A 207 -23.01 2.97 6.68
CA VAL A 207 -22.55 3.08 5.28
C VAL A 207 -23.60 3.81 4.46
N ASP A 208 -23.24 4.98 3.95
CA ASP A 208 -24.05 5.70 2.98
C ASP A 208 -23.67 5.24 1.56
N ILE A 209 -24.48 4.33 1.02
CA ILE A 209 -24.26 3.75 -0.31
C ILE A 209 -24.37 4.82 -1.40
N LEU A 210 -25.22 5.84 -1.22
CA LEU A 210 -25.45 6.87 -2.23
C LEU A 210 -24.20 7.76 -2.37
N ILE A 211 -23.64 8.21 -1.25
CA ILE A 211 -22.40 8.99 -1.23
C ILE A 211 -21.26 8.15 -1.82
N ALA A 212 -21.12 6.89 -1.39
CA ALA A 212 -20.09 6.00 -1.92
C ALA A 212 -20.22 5.81 -3.45
N LEU A 213 -21.44 5.68 -3.97
CA LEU A 213 -21.70 5.51 -5.40
C LEU A 213 -21.31 6.78 -6.18
N VAL A 214 -21.71 7.96 -5.71
CA VAL A 214 -21.34 9.24 -6.32
C VAL A 214 -19.82 9.41 -6.34
N MET A 215 -19.14 9.15 -5.21
CA MET A 215 -17.68 9.21 -5.15
C MET A 215 -17.01 8.19 -6.07
N ASN A 216 -17.62 7.02 -6.26
CA ASN A 216 -17.11 5.97 -7.14
C ASN A 216 -17.18 6.36 -8.62
N THR A 217 -18.14 7.17 -9.05
CA THR A 217 -18.22 7.61 -10.46
C THR A 217 -16.97 8.42 -10.87
N GLY A 218 -16.58 9.42 -10.08
CA GLY A 218 -15.37 10.20 -10.32
C GLY A 218 -14.10 9.37 -10.12
N ALA A 219 -14.08 8.52 -9.08
CA ALA A 219 -12.92 7.68 -8.81
C ALA A 219 -12.71 6.59 -9.87
N ALA A 220 -13.76 6.08 -10.53
CA ALA A 220 -13.63 5.12 -11.62
C ALA A 220 -12.85 5.70 -12.81
N ILE A 221 -13.09 6.97 -13.15
CA ILE A 221 -12.35 7.64 -14.23
C ILE A 221 -10.89 7.86 -13.80
N GLY A 222 -10.67 8.40 -12.60
CA GLY A 222 -9.33 8.63 -12.07
C GLY A 222 -8.51 7.35 -11.92
N ALA A 223 -9.13 6.27 -11.46
CA ALA A 223 -8.50 4.96 -11.30
C ALA A 223 -8.06 4.36 -12.64
N GLN A 224 -8.87 4.49 -13.68
CA GLN A 224 -8.52 4.03 -15.03
C GLN A 224 -7.34 4.82 -15.58
N LEU A 225 -7.38 6.15 -15.52
CA LEU A 225 -6.29 7.01 -15.97
C LEU A 225 -4.99 6.74 -15.20
N GLY A 226 -5.09 6.54 -13.88
CA GLY A 226 -3.95 6.20 -13.03
C GLY A 226 -3.33 4.86 -13.41
N ALA A 227 -4.14 3.80 -13.54
CA ALA A 227 -3.68 2.46 -13.90
C ALA A 227 -3.04 2.43 -15.30
N ILE A 228 -3.61 3.13 -16.29
CA ILE A 228 -3.00 3.28 -17.63
C ILE A 228 -1.64 4.00 -17.51
N SER A 229 -1.58 5.09 -16.75
CA SER A 229 -0.36 5.87 -16.56
C SER A 229 0.77 5.03 -15.98
N THR A 230 0.48 4.08 -15.08
CA THR A 230 1.50 3.21 -14.50
C THR A 230 2.26 2.37 -15.53
N GLN A 231 1.73 2.14 -16.75
CA GLN A 231 2.45 1.38 -17.78
C GLN A 231 3.52 2.19 -18.51
N TYR A 232 3.34 3.51 -18.57
CA TYR A 232 4.26 4.39 -19.29
C TYR A 232 5.52 4.69 -18.46
N PHE A 233 5.39 4.75 -17.14
CA PHE A 233 6.50 5.04 -16.23
C PHE A 233 7.28 3.78 -15.84
N ALA A 234 8.60 3.93 -15.67
CA ALA A 234 9.44 2.87 -15.12
C ALA A 234 9.22 2.75 -13.59
N GLY A 235 9.41 1.56 -13.01
CA GLY A 235 9.18 1.30 -11.59
C GLY A 235 9.71 2.38 -10.63
N PRO A 236 10.97 2.85 -10.76
CA PRO A 236 11.52 3.90 -9.88
C PRO A 236 10.75 5.24 -9.96
N LYS A 237 10.24 5.61 -11.14
CA LYS A 237 9.44 6.83 -11.30
C LYS A 237 8.08 6.70 -10.62
N ILE A 238 7.47 5.51 -10.65
CA ILE A 238 6.21 5.22 -9.94
C ILE A 238 6.44 5.31 -8.44
N ARG A 239 7.56 4.76 -7.94
CA ARG A 239 7.92 4.87 -6.52
C ARG A 239 8.13 6.33 -6.10
N LEU A 240 8.80 7.13 -6.93
CA LEU A 240 8.98 8.56 -6.66
C LEU A 240 7.64 9.31 -6.60
N ALA A 241 6.70 8.99 -7.51
CA ALA A 241 5.37 9.58 -7.51
C ALA A 241 4.55 9.22 -6.25
N PHE A 242 4.90 8.15 -5.55
CA PHE A 242 4.26 7.74 -4.31
C PHE A 242 4.76 8.50 -3.07
N VAL A 243 5.97 9.06 -3.10
CA VAL A 243 6.63 9.75 -1.96
C VAL A 243 5.83 10.93 -1.39
N PRO A 244 5.17 11.78 -2.21
CA PRO A 244 4.39 12.91 -1.69
C PRO A 244 3.19 12.50 -0.85
N LEU A 245 2.57 11.34 -1.11
CA LEU A 245 1.36 10.89 -0.43
C LEU A 245 1.52 10.77 1.11
N PRO A 246 2.50 10.01 1.64
CA PRO A 246 2.73 9.96 3.08
C PRO A 246 3.22 11.31 3.65
N LEU A 247 3.92 12.15 2.88
CA LEU A 247 4.33 13.48 3.36
C LEU A 247 3.13 14.40 3.58
N ILE A 248 2.16 14.38 2.66
CA ILE A 248 0.92 15.13 2.81
C ILE A 248 0.16 14.59 4.03
N GLY A 249 0.10 13.28 4.22
CA GLY A 249 -0.46 12.67 5.43
C GLY A 249 0.22 13.15 6.71
N ALA A 250 1.55 13.19 6.74
CA ALA A 250 2.30 13.71 7.88
C ALA A 250 2.03 15.19 8.12
N ALA A 251 2.01 16.01 7.07
CA ALA A 251 1.72 17.43 7.15
C ALA A 251 0.31 17.70 7.71
N ILE A 252 -0.69 16.92 7.27
CA ILE A 252 -2.07 17.01 7.79
C ILE A 252 -2.09 16.65 9.27
N VAL A 253 -1.49 15.53 9.68
CA VAL A 253 -1.45 15.11 11.10
C VAL A 253 -0.76 16.16 11.97
N ILE A 254 0.36 16.72 11.51
CA ILE A 254 1.06 17.82 12.19
C ILE A 254 0.14 19.04 12.31
N TYR A 255 -0.50 19.45 11.22
CA TYR A 255 -1.41 20.59 11.22
C TYR A 255 -2.57 20.40 12.20
N THR A 256 -3.17 19.21 12.23
CA THR A 256 -4.23 18.84 13.17
C THR A 256 -3.74 18.90 14.61
N MET A 257 -2.53 18.42 14.88
CA MET A 257 -1.92 18.48 16.21
C MET A 257 -1.71 19.92 16.70
N PHE A 258 -1.29 20.83 15.81
CA PHE A 258 -1.10 22.25 16.15
C PHE A 258 -2.41 23.05 16.26
N THR A 259 -3.42 22.72 15.47
CA THR A 259 -4.72 23.44 15.48
C THR A 259 -5.70 22.93 16.54
N GLY A 260 -5.37 21.83 17.24
CA GLY A 260 -6.20 21.29 18.32
C GLY A 260 -7.56 20.73 17.86
N HIS A 261 -7.81 20.65 16.55
CA HIS A 261 -8.99 19.98 16.02
C HIS A 261 -8.90 18.48 16.36
N LYS A 262 -9.89 17.97 17.07
CA LYS A 262 -10.00 16.53 17.33
C LYS A 262 -10.41 15.85 16.02
N LEU A 263 -9.54 14.97 15.50
CA LEU A 263 -9.91 13.89 14.58
C LEU A 263 -10.89 12.93 15.27
#